data_AF-A0AAQ1TXL7-F1
#
_entry.id   AF-A0AAQ1TXL7-F1
#
_cell.length_a   1.000
_cell.length_b   1.000
_cell.length_c   1.000
_cell.angle_alpha   90.00
_cell.angle_beta   90.00
_cell.angle_gamma   90.00
#
_symmetry.space_group_name_H-M   'P 1'
#
loop_
_entity.id
_entity.type
_entity.pdbx_description
1 polymer ?
#
loop_
_entity_poly.entity_id
_entity_poly.type
_entity_poly.pdbx_seq_one_letter_code
_entity_poly.pdbx_strand_id
1 'polypeptide(L)'
;MQLMIDIDPRDAAYMAEIAIHRGWHVAAQKAMTQLAATGEPFTAHDFRELLGDAKPHHPNTIGSFFRHARKDGLIKPTGRFVESATPSRHAAAVREWVGTQQAIQAA
;
A
#
# COMPACT_ATOMS: atom_id res chain seq x y z
N MET A 1 -10.47 32.28 -11.80
CA MET A 1 -9.31 31.70 -11.07
C MET A 1 -9.35 30.20 -11.31
N GLN A 2 -8.55 29.70 -12.25
CA GLN A 2 -8.50 28.30 -12.64
C GLN A 2 -7.85 27.50 -11.50
N LEU A 3 -8.57 26.56 -10.89
CA LEU A 3 -7.99 25.54 -10.03
C LEU A 3 -7.18 24.60 -10.93
N MET A 4 -5.91 24.91 -11.14
CA MET A 4 -4.94 23.90 -11.58
C MET A 4 -4.83 22.89 -10.45
N ILE A 5 -5.60 21.82 -10.55
CA ILE A 5 -5.31 20.60 -9.81
C ILE A 5 -4.02 20.08 -10.45
N ASP A 6 -2.87 20.48 -9.90
CA ASP A 6 -1.60 19.80 -10.12
C ASP A 6 -1.78 18.39 -9.56
N ILE A 7 -2.37 17.51 -10.37
CA ILE A 7 -2.45 16.09 -10.06
C ILE A 7 -1.00 15.62 -10.05
N ASP A 8 -0.48 15.29 -8.87
CA ASP A 8 0.83 14.69 -8.72
C ASP A 8 0.92 13.53 -9.71
N PRO A 9 2.00 13.41 -10.51
CA PRO A 9 2.12 12.34 -11.50
C PRO A 9 1.93 10.93 -10.90
N ARG A 10 2.16 10.76 -9.59
CA ARG A 10 1.89 9.54 -8.82
C ARG A 10 0.41 9.29 -8.58
N ASP A 11 -0.38 10.35 -8.44
CA ASP A 11 -1.83 10.30 -8.29
C ASP A 11 -2.50 10.09 -9.66
N ALA A 12 -1.98 10.70 -10.73
CA ALA A 12 -2.44 10.45 -12.10
C ALA A 12 -2.24 8.98 -12.51
N ALA A 13 -1.09 8.39 -12.18
CA ALA A 13 -0.82 6.96 -12.42
C ALA A 13 -1.76 6.04 -11.60
N TYR A 14 -2.02 6.39 -10.34
CA TYR A 14 -2.96 5.64 -9.49
C TYR A 14 -4.39 5.66 -10.05
N MET A 15 -4.88 6.83 -10.49
CA MET A 15 -6.22 6.97 -11.07
C MET A 15 -6.34 6.30 -12.44
N ALA A 16 -5.30 6.36 -13.28
CA ALA A 16 -5.25 5.65 -14.55
C ALA A 16 -5.28 4.12 -14.37
N GLU A 17 -4.59 3.58 -13.36
CA GLU A 17 -4.60 2.14 -13.09
C GLU A 17 -5.91 1.64 -12.46
N ILE A 18 -6.64 2.48 -11.71
CA ILE A 18 -7.99 2.16 -11.26
C ILE A 18 -8.93 2.02 -12.47
N ALA A 19 -8.81 2.92 -13.45
CA ALA A 19 -9.63 2.91 -14.67
C ALA A 19 -9.38 1.70 -15.60
N ILE A 20 -8.18 1.11 -15.55
CA ILE A 20 -7.81 -0.08 -16.35
C ILE A 20 -8.32 -1.40 -15.73
N HIS A 21 -8.83 -1.36 -14.50
CA HIS A 21 -9.64 -2.36 -13.80
C HIS A 21 -9.39 -3.85 -14.16
N ARG A 22 -8.17 -4.36 -13.96
CA ARG A 22 -7.86 -5.80 -13.98
C ARG A 22 -7.97 -6.50 -12.61
N GLY A 23 -8.76 -5.94 -11.68
CA GLY A 23 -8.97 -6.54 -10.35
C GLY A 23 -7.81 -6.37 -9.34
N TRP A 24 -6.68 -5.78 -9.75
CA TRP A 24 -5.53 -5.53 -8.88
C TRP A 24 -5.90 -4.66 -7.66
N HIS A 25 -6.74 -3.63 -7.86
CA HIS A 25 -7.13 -2.70 -6.78
C HIS A 25 -8.00 -3.40 -5.73
N VAL A 26 -8.91 -4.27 -6.17
CA VAL A 26 -9.74 -5.10 -5.28
C VAL A 26 -8.86 -6.08 -4.51
N ALA A 27 -7.89 -6.74 -5.17
CA ALA A 27 -6.93 -7.62 -4.51
C ALA A 27 -6.05 -6.87 -3.50
N ALA A 28 -5.58 -5.68 -3.86
CA ALA A 28 -4.81 -4.79 -2.99
C ALA A 28 -5.61 -4.37 -1.76
N GLN A 29 -6.88 -4.00 -1.93
CA GLN A 29 -7.74 -3.62 -0.81
C GLN A 29 -7.99 -4.80 0.12
N LYS A 30 -8.28 -5.99 -0.42
CA LYS A 30 -8.42 -7.23 0.39
C LYS A 30 -7.14 -7.56 1.16
N ALA A 31 -5.99 -7.54 0.50
CA ALA A 31 -4.70 -7.82 1.14
C ALA A 31 -4.39 -6.81 2.26
N MET A 32 -4.67 -5.53 2.02
CA MET A 32 -4.47 -4.47 3.01
C MET A 32 -5.41 -4.63 4.21
N THR A 33 -6.69 -4.91 3.99
CA THR A 33 -7.64 -5.16 5.08
C THR A 33 -7.21 -6.37 5.89
N GLN A 34 -6.77 -7.45 5.24
CA GLN A 34 -6.28 -8.64 5.94
C GLN A 34 -5.06 -8.32 6.82
N LEU A 35 -4.05 -7.60 6.29
CA LEU A 35 -2.87 -7.21 7.05
C LEU A 35 -3.16 -6.19 8.16
N ALA A 36 -4.10 -5.27 7.93
CA ALA A 36 -4.48 -4.31 8.95
C ALA A 36 -5.27 -4.97 10.09
N ALA A 37 -6.10 -5.96 9.78
CA ALA A 37 -6.92 -6.68 10.75
C ALA A 37 -6.10 -7.54 11.72
N THR A 38 -4.91 -8.01 11.34
CA THR A 38 -4.07 -8.83 12.22
C THR A 38 -3.60 -8.07 13.46
N GLY A 39 -3.48 -6.73 13.37
CA GLY A 39 -2.85 -5.91 14.39
C GLY A 39 -1.33 -6.11 14.52
N GLU A 40 -0.76 -6.99 13.70
CA GLU A 40 0.67 -7.29 13.69
C GLU A 40 1.42 -6.34 12.74
N PRO A 41 2.70 -6.02 13.02
CA PRO A 41 3.52 -5.25 12.10
C PRO A 41 3.74 -6.01 10.78
N PHE A 42 3.65 -5.29 9.66
CA PHE A 42 3.89 -5.82 8.32
C PHE A 42 4.63 -4.80 7.46
N THR A 43 5.17 -5.28 6.36
CA THR A 43 5.96 -4.51 5.40
C THR A 43 5.30 -4.46 4.03
N ALA A 44 5.84 -3.61 3.17
CA ALA A 44 5.44 -3.61 1.77
C ALA A 44 5.84 -4.92 1.03
N HIS A 45 6.70 -5.77 1.61
CA HIS A 45 7.00 -7.08 1.05
C HIS A 45 5.86 -8.06 1.33
N ASP A 46 5.42 -8.17 2.58
CA ASP A 46 4.30 -9.05 2.99
C ASP A 46 3.03 -8.73 2.19
N PHE A 47 2.76 -7.43 1.96
CA PHE A 47 1.68 -6.99 1.09
C PHE A 47 1.83 -7.48 -0.37
N ARG A 48 3.04 -7.47 -0.92
CA ARG A 48 3.31 -7.96 -2.28
C ARG A 48 3.19 -9.47 -2.39
N GLU A 49 3.54 -10.20 -1.33
CA GLU A 49 3.36 -11.65 -1.26
C GLU A 49 1.87 -12.01 -1.26
N LEU A 50 1.06 -11.34 -0.43
CA LEU A 50 -0.40 -11.54 -0.43
C LEU A 50 -1.06 -11.14 -1.74
N LEU A 51 -0.53 -10.13 -2.43
CA LEU A 51 -1.06 -9.70 -3.73
C LEU A 51 -0.84 -10.76 -4.83
N GLY A 52 0.14 -11.67 -4.67
CA GLY A 52 0.43 -12.72 -5.65
C GLY A 52 0.64 -12.13 -7.05
N ASP A 53 0.00 -12.73 -8.06
CA ASP A 53 0.09 -12.28 -9.46
C ASP A 53 -0.77 -11.06 -9.79
N ALA A 54 -1.63 -10.61 -8.87
CA ALA A 54 -2.51 -9.44 -9.06
C ALA A 54 -1.76 -8.10 -8.87
N LYS A 55 -0.53 -8.00 -9.39
CA LYS A 55 0.35 -6.83 -9.22
C LYS A 55 -0.05 -5.69 -10.15
N PRO A 56 0.05 -4.42 -9.72
CA PRO A 56 -0.11 -3.28 -10.61
C PRO A 56 0.95 -3.30 -11.71
N HIS A 57 0.64 -2.77 -12.89
CA HIS A 57 1.61 -2.64 -13.99
C HIS A 57 2.68 -1.61 -13.66
N HIS A 58 2.32 -0.56 -12.91
CA HIS A 58 3.27 0.49 -12.56
C HIS A 58 3.87 0.27 -11.14
N PRO A 59 5.22 0.23 -11.00
CA PRO A 59 5.87 -0.05 -9.72
C PRO A 59 5.57 1.00 -8.64
N ASN A 60 5.28 2.24 -9.04
CA ASN A 60 4.99 3.34 -8.10
C ASN A 60 3.57 3.29 -7.50
N THR A 61 2.68 2.46 -8.02
CA THR A 61 1.28 2.42 -7.58
C THR A 61 1.13 1.90 -6.16
N ILE A 62 1.97 0.93 -5.76
CA ILE A 62 1.95 0.39 -4.39
C ILE A 62 2.28 1.49 -3.37
N GLY A 63 3.24 2.37 -3.69
CA GLY A 63 3.59 3.50 -2.82
C GLY A 63 2.43 4.48 -2.67
N SER A 64 1.75 4.82 -3.76
CA SER A 64 0.56 5.66 -3.75
C SER A 64 -0.58 5.03 -2.96
N PHE A 65 -0.81 3.71 -3.10
CA PHE A 65 -1.84 2.99 -2.37
C PHE A 65 -1.60 3.02 -0.85
N PHE A 66 -0.38 2.75 -0.38
CA PHE A 66 -0.04 2.85 1.06
C PHE A 66 -0.25 4.27 1.61
N ARG A 67 0.05 5.30 0.80
CA ARG A 67 -0.21 6.70 1.18
C ARG A 67 -1.70 6.96 1.38
N HIS A 68 -2.55 6.43 0.49
CA HIS A 68 -4.01 6.54 0.61
C HIS A 68 -4.52 5.75 1.81
N ALA A 69 -4.13 4.48 1.97
CA ALA A 69 -4.53 3.64 3.12
C ALA A 69 -4.16 4.28 4.48
N ARG A 70 -3.01 4.96 4.56
CA ARG A 70 -2.64 5.73 5.75
C ARG A 70 -3.55 6.96 5.95
N LYS A 71 -3.82 7.71 4.88
CA LYS A 71 -4.67 8.90 4.91
C LYS A 71 -6.10 8.54 5.34
N ASP A 72 -6.59 7.38 4.89
CA ASP A 72 -7.91 6.84 5.21
C ASP A 72 -7.96 6.21 6.61
N GLY A 73 -6.84 6.19 7.34
CA GLY A 73 -6.78 5.71 8.71
C GLY A 73 -6.80 4.20 8.86
N LEU A 74 -6.59 3.42 7.79
CA LEU A 74 -6.53 1.96 7.87
C LEU A 74 -5.23 1.47 8.51
N ILE A 75 -4.12 2.14 8.21
CA ILE A 75 -2.78 1.75 8.66
C ILE A 75 -2.01 2.95 9.19
N LYS A 76 -1.05 2.69 10.07
CA LYS A 76 -0.11 3.68 10.58
C LYS A 76 1.33 3.16 10.52
N PRO A 77 2.32 4.04 10.30
CA PRO A 77 3.72 3.63 10.40
C PRO A 77 4.05 3.29 11.85
N THR A 78 4.85 2.26 12.10
CA THR A 78 5.32 1.92 13.46
C THR A 78 6.48 2.82 13.92
N GLY A 79 7.07 3.58 12.99
CA GLY A 79 8.30 4.34 13.21
C GLY A 79 9.57 3.51 13.03
N ARG A 80 9.44 2.20 12.84
CA ARG A 80 10.55 1.30 12.56
C ARG A 80 10.78 1.16 11.05
N PHE A 81 12.05 0.98 10.71
CA PHE A 81 12.45 0.50 9.40
C PHE A 81 13.11 -0.86 9.61
N VAL A 82 12.71 -1.83 8.81
CA VAL A 82 13.24 -3.19 8.82
C VAL A 82 14.01 -3.43 7.53
N GLU A 83 15.02 -4.29 7.59
CA GLU A 83 15.77 -4.65 6.38
C GLU A 83 14.91 -5.48 5.44
N SER A 84 15.01 -5.21 4.14
CA SER A 84 14.30 -6.01 3.14
C SER A 84 14.77 -7.46 3.17
N ALA A 85 13.85 -8.40 3.37
CA ALA A 85 14.12 -9.83 3.28
C ALA A 85 14.51 -10.31 1.86
N THR A 86 14.38 -9.46 0.84
CA THR A 86 14.74 -9.79 -0.55
C THR A 86 16.25 -9.65 -0.78
N PRO A 87 16.98 -10.74 -1.11
CA PRO A 87 18.45 -10.71 -1.23
C PRO A 87 18.98 -9.70 -2.26
N SER A 88 18.22 -9.46 -3.34
CA SER A 88 18.59 -8.52 -4.41
C SER A 88 18.45 -7.04 -4.05
N ARG A 89 17.91 -6.71 -2.87
CA ARG A 89 17.72 -5.32 -2.41
C ARG A 89 18.76 -4.86 -1.40
N HIS A 90 19.84 -5.61 -1.19
CA HIS A 90 20.96 -5.22 -0.31
C HIS A 90 20.50 -4.74 1.07
N ALA A 91 19.57 -5.46 1.71
CA ALA A 91 19.01 -5.09 3.02
C ALA A 91 18.39 -3.68 3.07
N ALA A 92 17.92 -3.13 1.93
CA ALA A 92 17.33 -1.81 1.88
C ALA A 92 16.27 -1.60 2.97
N ALA A 93 16.33 -0.48 3.66
CA ALA A 93 15.42 -0.13 4.73
C ALA A 93 13.97 0.01 4.20
N VAL A 94 13.09 -0.88 4.63
CA VAL A 94 11.66 -0.88 4.33
C VAL A 94 10.91 -0.39 5.55
N ARG A 95 9.97 0.53 5.35
CA ARG A 95 9.11 1.00 6.44
C ARG A 95 8.15 -0.10 6.89
N GLU A 96 8.04 -0.27 8.20
CA GLU A 96 7.07 -1.15 8.85
C GLU A 96 5.77 -0.40 9.17
N TRP A 97 4.66 -1.10 9.01
CA TRP A 97 3.29 -0.62 9.13
C TRP A 97 2.51 -1.52 10.06
N VAL A 98 1.44 -0.99 10.66
CA VAL A 98 0.50 -1.77 11.45
C VAL A 98 -0.91 -1.25 11.20
N GLY A 99 -1.91 -2.13 11.33
CA GLY A 99 -3.31 -1.71 11.34
C GLY A 99 -3.61 -0.70 12.43
N THR A 100 -4.55 0.20 12.16
CA THR A 100 -5.08 1.07 13.22
C THR A 100 -6.11 0.31 14.06
N GLN A 101 -6.39 0.82 15.25
CA GLN A 101 -7.41 0.24 16.13
C GLN A 101 -8.80 0.21 15.48
N GLN A 102 -9.10 1.19 14.62
CA GLN A 102 -10.32 1.21 13.83
C GLN A 102 -10.36 0.07 12.82
N ALA A 103 -9.26 -0.20 12.12
CA ALA A 103 -9.19 -1.30 11.16
C ALA A 103 -9.27 -2.67 11.83
N ILE A 104 -8.65 -2.82 13.01
CA ILE A 104 -8.68 -4.06 13.80
C ILE A 104 -10.09 -4.37 14.31
N GLN A 105 -10.84 -3.35 14.75
CA GLN A 105 -12.21 -3.52 15.28
C GLN A 105 -13.29 -3.71 14.20
N ALA A 106 -12.97 -3.42 12.94
CA ALA A 106 -13.91 -3.52 11.82
C ALA A 106 -13.83 -4.87 11.06
N ALA A 107 -12.88 -5.73 11.43
CA ALA A 107 -12.68 -7.07 10.88
C ALA A 107 -13.37 -8.14 11.75
#